data_AF-A9D4P1-F1
#
_entry.id   AF-A9D4P1-F1
#
_cell.length_a   1.000
_cell.length_b   1.000
_cell.length_c   1.000
_cell.angle_alpha   90.00
_cell.angle_beta   90.00
_cell.angle_gamma   90.00
#
_symmetry.space_group_name_H-M   'P 1'
#
loop_
_entity.id
_entity.type
_entity.pdbx_description
1 polymer ?
#
loop_
_entity_poly.entity_id
_entity_poly.type
_entity_poly.pdbx_seq_one_letter_code
_entity_poly.pdbx_strand_id
1 'polypeptide(L)'
;MKLTQWRLTQIKTLTECAALFGLASARTYQRYETGETRADADLVEVIARRTDGQVTATDMHDTRLDWLKVNRPEKFPEAAE
;
A
#
# COMPACT_ATOMS: atom_id res chain seq x y z
N MET A 1 -8.32 -6.63 0.24
CA MET A 1 -8.55 -5.69 1.37
C MET A 1 -7.40 -4.69 1.44
N LYS A 2 -7.60 -3.48 2.02
CA LYS A 2 -6.50 -2.51 2.17
C LYS A 2 -5.42 -3.01 3.14
N LEU A 3 -4.15 -2.71 2.87
CA LEU A 3 -3.00 -3.13 3.70
C LEU A 3 -3.14 -2.68 5.17
N THR A 4 -3.64 -1.46 5.39
CA THR A 4 -3.95 -0.93 6.73
C THR A 4 -4.95 -1.79 7.49
N GLN A 5 -6.00 -2.23 6.81
CA GLN A 5 -7.03 -3.08 7.40
C GLN A 5 -6.42 -4.43 7.79
N TRP A 6 -5.66 -5.05 6.88
CA TRP A 6 -4.97 -6.30 7.17
C TRP A 6 -4.09 -6.17 8.41
N ARG A 7 -3.24 -5.12 8.52
CA ARG A 7 -2.40 -4.91 9.71
C ARG A 7 -3.22 -4.85 11.00
N LEU A 8 -4.31 -4.09 10.98
CA LEU A 8 -5.18 -3.94 12.15
C LEU A 8 -5.85 -5.26 12.55
N THR A 9 -6.26 -6.10 11.58
CA THR A 9 -6.78 -7.45 11.89
C THR A 9 -5.73 -8.35 12.54
N GLN A 10 -4.46 -8.18 12.17
CA GLN A 10 -3.35 -8.93 12.75
C GLN A 10 -2.85 -8.36 14.08
N ILE A 11 -3.41 -7.23 14.55
CA ILE A 11 -3.00 -6.51 15.77
C ILE A 11 -1.49 -6.20 15.72
N LYS A 12 -0.99 -5.80 14.55
CA LYS A 12 0.43 -5.47 14.35
C LYS A 12 0.68 -3.97 14.36
N THR A 13 1.81 -3.58 14.93
CA THR A 13 2.36 -2.22 14.83
C THR A 13 2.99 -1.98 13.46
N LEU A 14 3.21 -0.70 13.12
CA LEU A 14 3.91 -0.32 11.88
C LEU A 14 5.34 -0.88 11.84
N THR A 15 6.02 -0.93 12.99
CA THR A 15 7.39 -1.45 13.11
C THR A 15 7.45 -2.94 12.86
N GLU A 16 6.52 -3.71 13.43
CA GLU A 16 6.43 -5.16 13.20
C GLU A 16 6.14 -5.48 11.74
N CYS A 17 5.25 -4.72 11.10
CA CYS A 17 4.98 -4.88 9.67
C CYS A 17 6.18 -4.49 8.80
N ALA A 18 6.89 -3.40 9.12
CA ALA A 18 8.10 -3.04 8.41
C ALA A 18 9.14 -4.17 8.47
N ALA A 19 9.37 -4.74 9.65
CA ALA A 19 10.27 -5.90 9.81
C ALA A 19 9.76 -7.12 9.02
N LEU A 20 8.45 -7.41 9.08
CA LEU A 20 7.84 -8.55 8.38
C LEU A 20 8.04 -8.49 6.86
N PHE A 21 7.98 -7.29 6.28
CA PHE A 21 8.13 -7.08 4.84
C PHE A 21 9.55 -6.65 4.43
N GLY A 22 10.53 -6.71 5.34
CA GLY A 22 11.93 -6.39 5.04
C GLY A 22 12.21 -4.91 4.78
N LEU A 23 11.38 -4.02 5.33
CA LEU A 23 11.51 -2.57 5.16
C LEU A 23 12.39 -1.96 6.25
N ALA A 24 13.24 -1.02 5.86
CA ALA A 24 14.15 -0.34 6.78
C ALA A 24 13.44 0.60 7.78
N SER A 25 12.20 1.02 7.52
CA SER A 25 11.49 1.93 8.41
C SER A 25 9.98 1.72 8.45
N ALA A 26 9.42 1.89 9.65
CA ALA A 26 7.98 1.93 9.90
C ALA A 26 7.27 3.03 9.10
N ARG A 27 7.96 4.14 8.83
CA ARG A 27 7.42 5.25 8.03
C ARG A 27 7.26 4.88 6.56
N THR A 28 8.19 4.12 6.00
CA THR A 28 8.09 3.59 4.63
C THR A 28 6.87 2.68 4.53
N TYR A 29 6.70 1.77 5.49
CA TYR A 29 5.53 0.91 5.55
C TYR A 29 4.21 1.71 5.64
N GLN A 30 4.15 2.74 6.51
CA GLN A 30 2.99 3.61 6.63
C GLN A 30 2.64 4.33 5.31
N ARG A 31 3.63 4.75 4.53
CA ARG A 31 3.41 5.39 3.23
C ARG A 31 2.79 4.45 2.20
N TYR A 32 3.03 3.14 2.31
CA TYR A 32 2.35 2.15 1.49
C TYR A 32 0.91 1.94 1.96
N GLU A 33 0.67 1.91 3.28
CA GLU A 33 -0.68 1.84 3.85
C GLU A 33 -1.58 3.01 3.42
N THR A 34 -1.02 4.22 3.33
CA THR A 34 -1.77 5.41 2.94
C THR A 34 -1.85 5.63 1.44
N GLY A 35 -1.03 4.91 0.65
CA GLY A 35 -0.87 5.15 -0.78
C GLY A 35 -0.04 6.39 -1.12
N GLU A 36 0.65 7.01 -0.15
CA GLU A 36 1.55 8.16 -0.38
C GLU A 36 2.70 7.78 -1.32
N THR A 37 3.21 6.55 -1.18
CA THR A 37 4.29 6.00 -2.02
C THR A 37 3.83 4.71 -2.70
N ARG A 38 4.30 4.47 -3.92
CA ARG A 38 4.07 3.21 -4.63
C ARG A 38 5.10 2.18 -4.16
N ALA A 39 4.64 0.99 -3.77
CA ALA A 39 5.51 -0.16 -3.55
C ALA A 39 6.00 -0.72 -4.90
N ASP A 40 7.25 -1.16 -4.96
CA ASP A 40 7.78 -1.84 -6.15
C ASP A 40 7.17 -3.24 -6.31
N ALA A 41 7.24 -3.78 -7.53
CA ALA A 41 6.50 -4.99 -7.90
C ALA A 41 6.94 -6.23 -7.09
N ASP A 42 8.22 -6.34 -6.76
CA ASP A 42 8.77 -7.39 -5.90
C ASP A 42 8.22 -7.30 -4.47
N LEU A 43 8.14 -6.10 -3.90
CA LEU A 43 7.54 -5.88 -2.59
C LEU A 43 6.04 -6.17 -2.59
N VAL A 44 5.33 -5.80 -3.66
CA VAL A 44 3.89 -6.12 -3.83
C VAL A 44 3.67 -7.64 -3.83
N GLU A 45 4.51 -8.40 -4.53
CA GLU A 45 4.47 -9.86 -4.53
C GLU A 45 4.75 -10.44 -3.13
N VAL A 46 5.75 -9.90 -2.42
CA VAL A 46 6.06 -10.31 -1.04
C VAL A 46 4.87 -10.06 -0.11
N ILE A 47 4.23 -8.89 -0.20
CA ILE A 47 3.05 -8.56 0.60
C ILE A 47 1.91 -9.51 0.27
N ALA A 48 1.61 -9.75 -1.01
CA ALA A 48 0.54 -10.66 -1.41
C ALA A 48 0.75 -12.06 -0.84
N ARG A 49 1.97 -12.61 -0.90
CA ARG A 49 2.29 -13.93 -0.33
C ARG A 49 2.19 -13.95 1.19
N ARG A 50 2.75 -12.95 1.87
CA ARG A 50 2.79 -12.88 3.35
C ARG A 50 1.44 -12.60 3.98
N THR A 51 0.48 -12.10 3.19
CA THR A 51 -0.91 -11.88 3.61
C THR A 51 -1.85 -12.99 3.13
N ASP A 52 -1.32 -14.10 2.59
CA ASP A 52 -2.09 -15.20 2.01
C ASP A 52 -3.12 -14.73 0.96
N GLY A 53 -2.73 -13.74 0.15
CA GLY A 53 -3.57 -13.16 -0.90
C GLY A 53 -4.68 -12.23 -0.40
N GLN A 54 -4.78 -11.96 0.92
CA GLN A 54 -5.78 -11.05 1.46
C GLN A 54 -5.56 -9.61 0.97
N VAL A 55 -4.28 -9.19 0.87
CA VAL A 55 -3.89 -7.93 0.25
C VAL A 55 -3.33 -8.23 -1.14
N THR A 56 -4.03 -7.79 -2.16
CA THR A 56 -3.65 -8.04 -3.56
C THR A 56 -2.88 -6.85 -4.17
N ALA A 57 -2.27 -7.08 -5.33
CA ALA A 57 -1.67 -6.00 -6.12
C ALA A 57 -2.69 -4.92 -6.50
N THR A 58 -3.93 -5.33 -6.82
CA THR A 58 -5.03 -4.40 -7.11
C THR A 58 -5.39 -3.56 -5.89
N ASP A 59 -5.50 -4.14 -4.69
CA ASP A 59 -5.77 -3.38 -3.47
C ASP A 59 -4.72 -2.28 -3.21
N MET A 60 -3.44 -2.63 -3.41
CA MET A 60 -2.32 -1.69 -3.28
C MET A 60 -2.38 -0.59 -4.34
N HIS A 61 -2.72 -0.96 -5.58
CA HIS A 61 -2.89 -0.04 -6.69
C HIS A 61 -4.04 0.95 -6.44
N ASP A 62 -5.20 0.45 -6.02
CA ASP A 62 -6.38 1.26 -5.73
C ASP A 62 -6.11 2.22 -4.58
N THR A 63 -5.42 1.77 -3.52
CA THR A 63 -5.00 2.64 -2.41
C THR A 63 -4.09 3.77 -2.90
N ARG A 64 -3.19 3.48 -3.84
CA ARG A 64 -2.34 4.51 -4.47
C ARG A 64 -3.16 5.48 -5.33
N LEU A 65 -4.10 4.97 -6.12
CA LEU A 65 -4.97 5.81 -6.95
C LEU A 65 -5.85 6.72 -6.09
N ASP A 66 -6.44 6.21 -5.01
CA ASP A 66 -7.21 6.99 -4.04
C ASP A 66 -6.38 8.17 -3.51
N TRP A 67 -5.15 7.90 -3.07
CA TRP A 67 -4.26 8.95 -2.59
C TRP A 67 -3.92 9.97 -3.68
N LEU A 68 -3.64 9.51 -4.90
CA LEU A 68 -3.31 10.39 -6.03
C LEU A 68 -4.48 11.29 -6.42
N LYS A 69 -5.71 10.77 -6.46
CA LYS A 69 -6.90 11.58 -6.80
C LYS A 69 -7.11 12.72 -5.80
N VAL A 70 -6.84 12.48 -4.52
CA VAL A 70 -7.01 13.48 -3.45
C VAL A 70 -5.84 14.47 -3.40
N ASN A 71 -4.60 13.99 -3.53
CA ASN A 71 -3.40 14.80 -3.25
C ASN A 71 -2.66 15.30 -4.50
N ARG A 72 -2.95 14.69 -5.65
CA ARG A 72 -2.29 14.95 -6.95
C ARG A 72 -3.30 14.90 -8.11
N PRO A 73 -4.42 15.66 -8.04
CA PRO A 73 -5.46 15.62 -9.08
C PRO A 73 -4.92 16.01 -10.47
N GLU A 74 -3.85 16.81 -10.54
CA GLU A 74 -3.18 17.22 -11.78
C GLU A 74 -2.68 16.05 -12.64
N LYS A 75 -2.56 14.85 -12.06
CA LYS A 75 -2.13 13.63 -12.78
C LYS A 75 -3.25 12.94 -13.54
N PHE A 76 -4.50 13.35 -13.35
CA PHE A 76 -5.66 12.82 -14.04
C PHE A 76 -6.25 13.92 -14.92
N PRO A 77 -5.66 14.19 -16.11
CA PRO A 77 -6.29 15.09 -17.06
C PRO A 77 -7.67 14.54 -17.42
N GLU A 78 -8.69 15.41 -17.43
CA GLU A 78 -9.99 15.05 -18.00
C GLU A 78 -9.74 14.53 -19.43
N ALA A 79 -10.28 13.36 -19.74
CA ALA A 79 -10.19 12.83 -21.10
C ALA A 79 -10.77 13.91 -22.02
N ALA A 80 -9.93 14.45 -22.91
CA ALA A 80 -10.40 15.35 -23.94
C ALA A 80 -11.44 14.58 -24.78
N GLU A 81 -12.69 15.03 -24.72
CA GLU A 81 -13.78 14.55 -25.59
C GLU A 81 -13.48 14.85 -27.07
#